data_AF-A0A0F6IJ09-F1
#
_entry.id   AF-A0A0F6IJ09-F1
#
_cell.length_a   1.000
_cell.length_b   1.000
_cell.length_c   1.000
_cell.angle_alpha   90.00
_cell.angle_beta   90.00
_cell.angle_gamma   90.00
#
_symmetry.space_group_name_H-M   'P 1'
#
loop_
_entity.id
_entity.type
_entity.pdbx_description
1 polymer ?
#
loop_
_entity_poly.entity_id
_entity_poly.type
_entity_poly.pdbx_seq_one_letter_code
_entity_poly.pdbx_strand_id
1 'polypeptide(L)' 'MDHTVFIYVLDDKSRILMTFPGGIDGKTLAKEIRRFL' A
#
# COMPACT_ATOMS: atom_id res chain seq x y z
N MET A 1 18.21 -11.15 -9.89
CA MET A 1 16.78 -10.79 -10.00
C MET A 1 16.47 -9.97 -8.77
N ASP A 2 16.34 -8.65 -8.91
CA ASP A 2 15.88 -7.82 -7.80
C ASP A 2 14.40 -8.09 -7.60
N HIS A 3 14.05 -8.70 -6.47
CA HIS A 3 12.65 -8.94 -6.11
C HIS A 3 12.12 -7.72 -5.38
N THR A 4 11.61 -6.75 -6.13
CA THR A 4 10.91 -5.59 -5.56
C THR A 4 9.48 -5.98 -5.24
N VAL A 5 9.16 -6.09 -3.95
CA VAL A 5 7.79 -6.31 -3.47
C VAL A 5 7.01 -4.99 -3.56
N PHE A 6 5.70 -5.05 -3.78
CA PHE A 6 4.79 -3.90 -3.70
C PHE A 6 3.56 -4.24 -2.86
N ILE A 7 3.02 -3.23 -2.19
CA ILE A 7 1.75 -3.32 -1.45
C ILE A 7 0.72 -2.47 -2.20
N TYR A 8 -0.42 -3.08 -2.54
CA TYR A 8 -1.53 -2.42 -3.21
C TYR A 8 -2.71 -2.29 -2.25
N VAL A 9 -3.27 -1.09 -2.13
CA VAL A 9 -4.52 -0.84 -1.40
C VAL A 9 -5.64 -0.78 -2.42
N LEU A 10 -6.67 -1.60 -2.22
CA LEU A 10 -7.82 -1.73 -3.12
C LEU A 10 -9.10 -1.25 -2.44
N ASP A 11 -10.06 -0.78 -3.23
CA ASP A 11 -11.44 -0.59 -2.78
C ASP A 11 -12.29 -1.87 -2.91
N ASP A 12 -13.56 -1.77 -2.54
CA ASP A 12 -14.56 -2.85 -2.62
C ASP A 12 -14.81 -3.37 -4.04
N LYS A 13 -14.43 -2.59 -5.06
CA LYS A 13 -14.53 -2.93 -6.48
C LYS A 13 -13.20 -3.38 -7.07
N SER A 14 -12.21 -3.69 -6.23
CA SER A 14 -10.86 -4.09 -6.63
C SER A 14 -10.11 -3.02 -7.44
N ARG A 15 -10.48 -1.75 -7.32
CA ARG A 15 -9.74 -0.64 -7.94
C ARG A 15 -8.59 -0.24 -7.04
N ILE A 16 -7.41 -0.04 -7.63
CA ILE A 16 -6.21 0.40 -6.91
C ILE A 16 -6.43 1.85 -6.45
N LEU A 17 -6.40 2.06 -5.13
CA LEU A 17 -6.41 3.37 -4.50
C LEU A 17 -4.99 3.90 -4.30
N MET A 18 -4.03 3.01 -4.00
CA MET A 18 -2.64 3.39 -3.75
C MET A 18 -1.66 2.22 -3.90
N THR A 19 -0.40 2.54 -4.19
CA THR A 19 0.72 1.58 -4.32
C THR A 19 1.88 2.02 -3.45
N PHE A 20 2.49 1.09 -2.73
CA PHE A 20 3.69 1.33 -1.93
C PHE A 20 4.82 0.37 -2.33
N PRO A 21 6.07 0.84 -2.34
CA PRO A 21 7.21 -0.05 -2.45
C PRO A 21 7.33 -0.94 -1.21
N GLY A 22 7.79 -2.16 -1.41
CA GLY A 22 8.18 -3.07 -0.34
C GLY A 22 9.34 -2.48 0.46
N GLY A 23 9.33 -2.73 1.78
CA GLY A 23 10.28 -2.13 2.71
C GLY A 23 9.85 -0.77 3.26
N ILE A 24 8.66 -0.26 2.92
CA ILE A 24 8.07 0.88 3.60
C ILE A 24 7.84 0.56 5.10
N ASP A 25 8.13 1.53 5.97
CA ASP A 25 7.85 1.41 7.41
C ASP A 25 6.34 1.26 7.67
N GLY A 26 5.99 0.34 8.57
CA GLY A 26 4.61 0.03 8.92
C GLY A 26 3.83 1.20 9.52
N LYS A 27 4.49 2.12 10.27
CA LYS A 27 3.81 3.30 10.81
C LYS A 27 3.42 4.27 9.70
N THR A 28 4.31 4.46 8.73
CA THR A 28 4.08 5.28 7.54
C THR A 28 2.95 4.69 6.70
N LEU A 29 2.99 3.38 6.46
CA LEU A 29 1.92 2.67 5.76
C LEU A 29 0.56 2.85 6.45
N ALA A 30 0.50 2.61 7.77
CA ALA A 30 -0.73 2.74 8.54
C ALA A 30 -1.29 4.18 8.56
N LYS A 31 -0.42 5.19 8.62
CA LYS A 31 -0.82 6.60 8.57
C LYS A 31 -1.48 6.95 7.24
N GLU A 32 -0.94 6.45 6.14
CA GLU A 32 -1.48 6.71 4.80
C GLU A 32 -2.78 5.93 4.55
N ILE A 33 -2.87 4.66 5.00
CA ILE A 33 -4.11 3.85 4.88
C ILE A 33 -5.27 4.47 5.67
N ARG A 34 -5.00 5.05 6.85
CA ARG A 34 -6.04 5.71 7.67
C ARG A 34 -6.80 6.83 6.96
N ARG A 35 -6.31 7.38 5.85
CA ARG A 35 -7.04 8.39 5.07
C ARG A 35 -8.26 7.82 4.33
N PHE A 36 -8.35 6.50 4.21
CA PHE A 36 -9.40 5.80 3.47
C PHE A 36 -10.41 5.07 4.38
N LEU A 37 -10.21 5.12 5.70
CA LEU A 37 -11.11 4.57 6.72
C LEU A 37 -11.91 5.69 7.38
#